data_AF-A0A7L3NCH7-F1
#
_entry.id   AF-A0A7L3NCH7-F1
#
_cell.length_a   1.000
_cell.length_b   1.000
_cell.length_c   1.000
_cell.angle_alpha   90.00
_cell.angle_beta   90.00
_cell.angle_gamma   90.00
#
_symmetry.space_group_name_H-M   'P 1'
#
loop_
_entity.id
_entity.type
_entity.pdbx_description
1 polymer ?
#
loop_
_entity_poly.entity_id
_entity_poly.type
_entity_poly.pdbx_seq_one_letter_code
_entity_poly.pdbx_strand_id
1 'polypeptide(L)'
;RYAFTVMANITVYGLAWLLLNFQVDQPDRTEHLGIQDVPIFRDLSLLVVALGALFSLVFHLGTKENPYPPGSQPQMEESTSLLQKEPVSPPRPLLIWKDWLLEPAFYQVAMLYMATRLIVNLSQTYIGMFLTNSLLLPKKYIATIPLVMYISGFLSSFLMKPVNEWIGRNLTYFMGILVILAFASWVTLAGQMGAEIYGAAALLGAGSATVLVTSLSMTADLIGTNTLSSAFVYGAMSFTDKMANGLAVMVIQNLHPCPTELCCPACISFYHWVMVLVTGGIAVAAIISLCCIMVWPIRIRYNAVSLQGLSTMGTSYSKVDNLEESNQTSTVN
;
A
#
# COMPACT_ATOMS: atom_id res chain seq x y z
N ARG A 1 6.29 -6.62 6.49
CA ARG A 1 5.02 -5.91 6.78
C ARG A 1 3.86 -6.39 5.92
N TYR A 2 3.88 -6.23 4.59
CA TYR A 2 2.77 -6.66 3.71
C TYR A 2 2.37 -8.13 3.89
N ALA A 3 3.33 -9.06 3.90
CA ALA A 3 3.07 -10.49 4.11
C ALA A 3 2.31 -10.80 5.42
N PHE A 4 2.61 -10.11 6.52
CA PHE A 4 1.91 -10.27 7.79
C PHE A 4 0.50 -9.67 7.75
N THR A 5 0.30 -8.53 7.08
CA THR A 5 -1.03 -7.97 6.85
C THR A 5 -1.90 -8.92 6.00
N VAL A 6 -1.33 -9.52 4.96
CA VAL A 6 -2.03 -10.50 4.13
C VAL A 6 -2.34 -11.76 4.94
N MET A 7 -1.38 -12.28 5.71
CA MET A 7 -1.60 -13.43 6.59
C MET A 7 -2.72 -13.16 7.61
N ALA A 8 -2.77 -11.98 8.22
CA ALA A 8 -3.86 -11.59 9.11
C ALA A 8 -5.22 -11.61 8.39
N ASN A 9 -5.30 -11.05 7.18
CA ASN A 9 -6.53 -11.12 6.37
C ASN A 9 -6.91 -12.57 6.04
N ILE A 10 -5.97 -13.41 5.59
CA ILE A 10 -6.21 -14.83 5.31
C ILE A 10 -6.79 -15.53 6.53
N THR A 11 -6.24 -15.29 7.73
CA THR A 11 -6.76 -15.86 8.98
C THR A 11 -8.19 -15.43 9.26
N VAL A 12 -8.53 -14.14 9.09
CA VAL A 12 -9.90 -13.63 9.28
C VAL A 12 -10.88 -14.28 8.30
N TYR A 13 -10.52 -14.36 7.01
CA TYR A 13 -11.39 -14.97 6.00
C TYR A 13 -11.49 -16.49 6.19
N GLY A 14 -10.42 -17.16 6.59
CA GLY A 14 -10.44 -18.58 6.94
C GLY A 14 -11.37 -18.88 8.10
N LEU A 15 -11.33 -18.05 9.15
CA LEU A 15 -12.26 -18.13 10.29
C LEU A 15 -13.71 -17.86 9.87
N ALA A 16 -13.95 -16.86 9.03
CA ALA A 16 -15.27 -16.54 8.49
C ALA A 16 -15.83 -17.71 7.66
N TRP A 17 -15.01 -18.30 6.78
CA TRP A 17 -15.38 -19.46 5.97
C TRP A 17 -15.71 -20.68 6.84
N LEU A 18 -14.90 -20.93 7.87
CA LEU A 18 -15.09 -22.02 8.81
C LEU A 18 -16.43 -21.87 9.56
N LEU A 19 -16.69 -20.69 10.13
CA LEU A 19 -17.93 -20.40 10.85
C LEU A 19 -19.17 -20.47 9.97
N LEU A 20 -19.07 -20.02 8.71
CA LEU A 20 -20.18 -20.07 7.77
C LEU A 20 -20.45 -21.49 7.27
N ASN A 21 -19.42 -22.33 7.05
CA ASN A 21 -19.61 -23.71 6.60
C ASN A 21 -20.13 -24.65 7.68
N PHE A 22 -19.69 -24.50 8.93
CA PHE A 22 -20.15 -25.37 10.03
C PHE A 22 -21.65 -25.24 10.33
N GLN A 23 -22.35 -24.23 9.79
CA GLN A 23 -23.78 -24.00 10.01
C GLN A 23 -24.64 -24.18 8.74
N VAL A 24 -24.07 -24.71 7.65
CA VAL A 24 -24.83 -25.08 6.43
C VAL A 24 -25.68 -26.35 6.64
N ASP A 25 -25.39 -27.15 7.66
CA ASP A 25 -26.18 -28.37 7.99
C ASP A 25 -27.53 -28.10 8.70
N GLN A 26 -28.00 -26.84 8.76
CA GLN A 26 -29.35 -26.52 9.26
C GLN A 26 -30.35 -26.28 8.11
N PRO A 27 -31.45 -27.05 8.03
CA PRO A 27 -32.31 -27.13 6.83
C PRO A 27 -33.18 -25.90 6.52
N ASP A 28 -33.19 -24.85 7.35
CA ASP A 28 -34.13 -23.72 7.24
C ASP A 28 -33.51 -22.36 6.90
N ARG A 29 -32.23 -22.29 6.50
CA ARG A 29 -31.58 -21.00 6.18
C ARG A 29 -31.73 -20.60 4.71
N THR A 30 -32.28 -19.41 4.49
CA THR A 30 -32.38 -18.76 3.17
C THR A 30 -31.00 -18.37 2.63
N GLU A 31 -30.83 -18.49 1.31
CA GLU A 31 -29.59 -18.20 0.57
C GLU A 31 -29.20 -16.71 0.53
N HIS A 32 -29.93 -15.81 1.19
CA HIS A 32 -29.65 -14.36 1.20
C HIS A 32 -29.25 -13.84 2.58
N LEU A 33 -28.20 -13.00 2.63
CA LEU A 33 -27.66 -12.45 3.87
C LEU A 33 -28.75 -11.68 4.60
N GLY A 34 -29.02 -12.03 5.84
CA GLY A 34 -30.13 -11.47 6.60
C GLY A 34 -29.78 -11.21 8.06
N ILE A 35 -30.74 -10.64 8.80
CA ILE A 35 -30.60 -10.36 10.24
C ILE A 35 -30.27 -11.64 11.04
N GLN A 36 -30.61 -12.81 10.51
CA GLN A 36 -30.31 -14.11 11.11
C GLN A 36 -28.81 -14.46 11.13
N ASP A 37 -27.98 -13.78 10.33
CA ASP A 37 -26.53 -14.00 10.26
C ASP A 37 -25.75 -13.07 11.22
N VAL A 38 -26.42 -12.09 11.85
CA VAL A 38 -25.83 -11.16 12.83
C VAL A 38 -25.04 -11.85 13.95
N PRO A 39 -25.54 -12.91 14.62
CA PRO A 39 -24.76 -13.59 15.65
C PRO A 39 -23.45 -14.18 15.11
N ILE A 40 -23.42 -14.62 13.85
CA ILE A 40 -22.22 -15.19 13.21
C ILE A 40 -21.15 -14.11 13.03
N PHE A 41 -21.54 -12.95 12.50
CA PHE A 41 -20.64 -11.82 12.32
C PHE A 41 -20.14 -11.26 13.66
N ARG A 42 -21.00 -11.28 14.69
CA ARG A 42 -20.60 -10.92 16.06
C ARG A 42 -19.55 -11.87 16.61
N ASP A 43 -19.78 -13.18 16.52
CA ASP A 43 -18.87 -14.18 17.06
C ASP A 43 -17.53 -14.18 16.30
N LEU A 44 -17.56 -14.01 14.97
CA LEU A 44 -16.37 -13.76 14.15
C LEU A 44 -15.61 -12.53 14.64
N SER A 45 -16.29 -11.40 14.84
CA SER A 45 -15.68 -10.15 15.29
C SER A 45 -15.03 -10.30 16.66
N LEU A 46 -15.70 -10.94 17.62
CA LEU A 46 -15.17 -11.20 18.95
C LEU A 46 -13.92 -12.08 18.92
N LEU A 47 -13.91 -13.12 18.08
CA LEU A 47 -12.76 -14.02 17.92
C LEU A 47 -11.55 -13.28 17.35
N VAL A 48 -11.76 -12.46 16.31
CA VAL A 48 -10.69 -11.64 15.71
C VAL A 48 -10.14 -10.62 16.70
N VAL A 49 -11.00 -9.96 17.49
CA VAL A 49 -10.58 -9.03 18.55
C VAL A 49 -9.77 -9.74 19.62
N ALA A 50 -10.20 -10.93 20.07
CA ALA A 50 -9.49 -11.71 21.07
C ALA A 50 -8.10 -12.16 20.58
N LEU A 51 -8.00 -12.65 19.34
CA LEU A 51 -6.73 -12.98 18.71
C LEU A 51 -5.81 -11.76 18.60
N GLY A 52 -6.34 -10.63 18.13
CA GLY A 52 -5.59 -9.38 18.03
C GLY A 52 -5.09 -8.89 19.39
N ALA A 53 -5.93 -8.97 20.43
CA ALA A 53 -5.56 -8.61 21.80
C ALA A 53 -4.47 -9.53 22.34
N LEU A 54 -4.55 -10.84 22.08
CA LEU A 54 -3.53 -11.81 22.48
C LEU A 54 -2.18 -11.48 21.83
N PHE A 55 -2.13 -11.27 20.52
CA PHE A 55 -0.89 -10.90 19.84
C PHE A 55 -0.35 -9.54 20.29
N SER A 56 -1.23 -8.56 20.55
CA SER A 56 -0.85 -7.26 21.10
C SER A 56 -0.23 -7.40 22.50
N LEU A 57 -0.79 -8.26 23.35
CA LEU A 57 -0.27 -8.55 24.68
C LEU A 57 1.09 -9.23 24.61
N VAL A 58 1.24 -10.24 23.74
CA VAL A 58 2.52 -10.92 23.49
C VAL A 58 3.58 -9.94 23.01
N PHE A 59 3.21 -9.00 22.13
CA PHE A 59 4.13 -7.95 21.69
C PHE A 59 4.58 -7.10 22.88
N HIS A 60 3.66 -6.48 23.62
CA HIS A 60 4.01 -5.59 24.75
C HIS A 60 4.77 -6.30 25.89
N LEU A 61 4.52 -7.60 26.13
CA LEU A 61 5.26 -8.38 27.12
C LEU A 61 6.61 -8.90 26.60
N GLY A 62 6.72 -9.15 25.29
CA GLY A 62 7.87 -9.77 24.65
C GLY A 62 8.92 -8.78 24.13
N THR A 63 8.54 -7.56 23.76
CA THR A 63 9.49 -6.52 23.36
C THR A 63 10.11 -5.87 24.58
N LYS A 64 11.31 -6.33 24.94
CA LYS A 64 12.21 -5.56 25.80
C LYS A 64 12.72 -4.36 25.01
N GLU A 65 12.26 -3.17 25.36
CA GLU A 65 12.87 -1.93 24.89
C GLU A 65 14.21 -1.73 25.61
N ASN A 66 15.31 -1.65 24.86
CA ASN A 66 16.60 -1.27 25.44
C ASN A 66 16.54 0.21 25.82
N PRO A 67 16.88 0.59 27.06
CA PRO A 67 16.94 1.99 27.47
C PRO A 67 17.88 2.75 26.54
N TYR A 68 17.36 3.80 25.91
CA TYR A 68 18.16 4.65 25.04
C TYR A 68 19.18 5.41 25.92
N PRO A 69 20.49 5.38 25.60
CA PRO A 69 21.46 6.14 26.37
C PRO A 69 21.13 7.64 26.28
N PRO A 70 21.12 8.36 27.41
CA PRO A 70 20.74 9.77 27.45
C PRO A 70 21.69 10.58 26.57
N GLY A 71 21.15 11.21 25.52
CA GLY A 71 21.90 12.07 24.59
C GLY A 71 21.78 11.72 23.11
N SER A 72 21.13 10.59 22.78
CA SER A 72 20.78 10.29 21.39
C SER A 72 19.34 10.77 21.11
N GLN A 73 19.10 11.42 19.97
CA GLN A 73 17.74 11.74 19.51
C GLN A 73 17.04 10.45 19.07
N PRO A 74 15.72 10.31 19.25
CA PRO A 74 14.98 9.14 18.78
C PRO A 74 14.99 9.11 17.25
N GLN A 75 15.95 8.40 16.67
CA GLN A 75 15.88 7.98 15.29
C GLN A 75 14.88 6.83 15.26
N MET A 76 13.67 7.12 14.80
CA MET A 76 12.64 6.12 14.57
C MET A 76 13.11 5.23 13.41
N GLU A 77 13.94 4.24 13.72
CA GLU A 77 14.39 3.19 12.82
C GLU A 77 13.21 2.25 12.54
N GLU A 78 12.30 2.68 11.67
CA GLU A 78 11.46 1.75 10.93
C GLU A 78 11.85 1.83 9.45
N SER A 79 12.71 0.89 9.03
CA SER A 79 12.99 0.48 7.64
C SER A 79 14.14 1.18 6.88
N THR A 80 15.38 0.90 7.26
CA THR A 80 16.57 0.97 6.38
C THR A 80 17.67 0.17 7.09
N SER A 81 18.46 -0.77 6.54
CA SER A 81 18.68 -1.28 5.18
C SER A 81 19.85 -2.27 5.30
N LEU A 82 19.65 -3.55 4.99
CA LEU A 82 20.76 -4.52 4.81
C LEU A 82 21.38 -4.44 3.40
N LEU A 83 21.40 -3.27 2.79
CA LEU A 83 22.01 -3.04 1.48
C LEU A 83 22.66 -1.66 1.45
N GLN A 84 23.93 -1.67 1.04
CA GLN A 84 24.81 -0.55 0.72
C GLN A 84 25.44 0.22 1.90
N LYS A 85 26.57 -0.32 2.39
CA LYS A 85 27.65 0.50 2.94
C LYS A 85 28.41 1.11 1.75
N GLU A 86 27.96 2.26 1.26
CA GLU A 86 28.74 3.09 0.33
C GLU A 86 29.35 4.30 1.05
N PRO A 87 30.50 4.81 0.57
CA PRO A 87 31.35 5.72 1.31
C PRO A 87 30.73 7.11 1.45
N VAL A 88 31.16 7.78 2.53
CA VAL A 88 30.82 9.14 2.93
C VAL A 88 30.90 10.10 1.74
N SER A 89 29.75 10.49 1.20
CA SER A 89 29.60 11.60 0.25
C SER A 89 29.06 12.83 1.01
N PRO A 90 29.32 14.07 0.51
CA PRO A 90 29.12 15.31 1.27
C PRO A 90 27.66 15.50 1.71
N PRO A 91 27.40 16.31 2.78
CA PRO A 91 26.06 16.50 3.33
C PRO A 91 25.12 17.03 2.25
N ARG A 92 24.25 16.13 1.74
CA ARG A 92 23.19 16.51 0.81
C ARG A 92 22.16 17.32 1.59
N PRO A 93 21.70 18.48 1.09
CA PRO A 93 20.64 19.23 1.76
C PRO A 93 19.38 18.35 1.82
N LEU A 94 18.93 18.01 3.02
CA LEU A 94 17.71 17.23 3.24
C LEU A 94 16.51 18.12 2.88
N LEU A 95 15.57 17.61 2.07
CA LEU A 95 14.39 18.39 1.69
C LEU A 95 13.53 18.71 2.92
N ILE A 96 13.21 20.00 3.06
CA ILE A 96 12.25 20.46 4.04
C ILE A 96 10.85 20.08 3.55
N TRP A 97 9.93 19.89 4.48
CA TRP A 97 8.52 19.60 4.23
C TRP A 97 7.89 20.35 3.05
N LYS A 98 8.15 21.66 2.95
CA LYS A 98 7.57 22.54 1.93
C LYS A 98 8.11 22.25 0.52
N ASP A 99 9.37 21.83 0.42
CA ASP A 99 10.03 21.58 -0.85
C ASP A 99 9.40 20.40 -1.59
N TRP A 100 8.85 19.43 -0.84
CA TRP A 100 8.09 18.32 -1.40
C TRP A 100 6.85 18.75 -2.20
N LEU A 101 6.21 19.85 -1.81
CA LEU A 101 5.04 20.38 -2.51
C LEU A 101 5.42 21.08 -3.82
N LEU A 102 6.70 21.39 -4.04
CA LEU A 102 7.17 21.93 -5.32
C LEU A 102 7.75 20.85 -6.23
N GLU A 103 8.09 19.68 -5.68
CA GLU A 103 8.76 18.62 -6.42
C GLU A 103 7.76 17.84 -7.30
N PRO A 104 7.90 17.83 -8.64
CA PRO A 104 6.98 17.13 -9.53
C PRO A 104 6.96 15.61 -9.32
N ALA A 105 8.09 15.02 -8.91
CA ALA A 105 8.18 13.59 -8.63
C ALA A 105 7.27 13.15 -7.47
N PHE A 106 7.01 14.05 -6.51
CA PHE A 106 6.07 13.81 -5.42
C PHE A 106 4.66 13.53 -5.95
N TYR A 107 4.17 14.37 -6.86
CA TYR A 107 2.84 14.24 -7.44
C TYR A 107 2.70 13.02 -8.35
N GLN A 108 3.74 12.70 -9.13
CA GLN A 108 3.74 11.51 -9.98
C GLN A 108 3.58 10.23 -9.15
N VAL A 109 4.41 10.06 -8.12
CA VAL A 109 4.36 8.88 -7.25
C VAL A 109 3.09 8.89 -6.38
N ALA A 110 2.62 10.06 -5.94
CA ALA A 110 1.36 10.17 -5.20
C ALA A 110 0.15 9.74 -6.04
N MET A 111 0.09 10.15 -7.31
CA MET A 111 -0.96 9.73 -8.24
C MET A 111 -0.93 8.23 -8.51
N LEU A 112 0.27 7.66 -8.73
CA LEU A 112 0.44 6.21 -8.89
C LEU A 112 0.01 5.45 -7.63
N TYR A 113 0.42 5.92 -6.45
CA TYR A 113 0.04 5.36 -5.16
C TYR A 113 -1.47 5.40 -4.93
N MET A 114 -2.10 6.55 -5.19
CA MET A 114 -3.55 6.75 -5.07
C MET A 114 -4.33 5.83 -6.02
N ALA A 115 -3.94 5.77 -7.30
CA ALA A 115 -4.59 4.91 -8.29
C ALA A 115 -4.50 3.43 -7.90
N THR A 116 -3.32 2.98 -7.45
CA THR A 116 -3.14 1.62 -6.92
C THR A 116 -4.07 1.33 -5.75
N ARG A 117 -4.12 2.22 -4.77
CA ARG A 117 -4.96 2.03 -3.58
C ARG A 117 -6.44 2.05 -3.91
N LEU A 118 -6.88 2.90 -4.84
CA LEU A 118 -8.25 2.89 -5.36
C LEU A 118 -8.60 1.54 -5.98
N ILE A 119 -7.76 1.01 -6.88
CA ILE A 119 -7.98 -0.31 -7.49
C ILE A 119 -8.15 -1.38 -6.42
N VAL A 120 -7.20 -1.46 -5.48
CA VAL A 120 -7.20 -2.53 -4.46
C VAL A 120 -8.36 -2.38 -3.48
N ASN A 121 -8.59 -1.19 -2.93
CA ASN A 121 -9.59 -0.97 -1.89
C ASN A 121 -11.02 -1.07 -2.43
N LEU A 122 -11.30 -0.46 -3.58
CA LEU A 122 -12.63 -0.50 -4.18
C LEU A 122 -12.95 -1.91 -4.70
N SER A 123 -12.00 -2.59 -5.37
CA SER A 123 -12.24 -3.97 -5.80
C SER A 123 -12.49 -4.91 -4.61
N GLN A 124 -11.75 -4.77 -3.50
CA GLN A 124 -11.99 -5.55 -2.28
C GLN A 124 -13.32 -5.22 -1.60
N THR A 125 -13.76 -3.96 -1.65
CA THR A 125 -15.02 -3.54 -1.01
C THR A 125 -16.22 -4.02 -1.82
N TYR A 126 -16.17 -3.92 -3.15
CA TYR A 126 -17.29 -4.24 -4.04
C TYR A 126 -17.30 -5.70 -4.52
N ILE A 127 -16.26 -6.51 -4.28
CA ILE A 127 -16.24 -7.93 -4.67
C ILE A 127 -17.42 -8.70 -4.10
N GLY A 128 -17.81 -8.44 -2.85
CA GLY A 128 -18.95 -9.11 -2.22
C GLY A 128 -20.26 -8.80 -2.95
N MET A 129 -20.52 -7.51 -3.19
CA MET A 129 -21.71 -7.06 -3.93
C MET A 129 -21.72 -7.58 -5.37
N PHE A 130 -20.57 -7.65 -6.02
CA PHE A 130 -20.44 -8.24 -7.34
C PHE A 130 -20.81 -9.73 -7.36
N LEU A 131 -20.31 -10.51 -6.39
CA LEU A 131 -20.61 -11.95 -6.30
C LEU A 131 -22.10 -12.21 -6.01
N THR A 132 -22.70 -11.45 -5.09
CA THR A 132 -24.10 -11.68 -4.67
C THR A 132 -25.10 -11.06 -5.62
N ASN A 133 -24.86 -9.83 -6.07
CA ASN A 133 -25.87 -9.04 -6.77
C ASN A 133 -25.69 -9.11 -8.29
N SER A 134 -24.46 -9.26 -8.81
CA SER A 134 -24.25 -9.42 -10.26
C SER A 134 -24.22 -10.88 -10.69
N LEU A 135 -23.48 -11.72 -9.96
CA LEU A 135 -23.30 -13.13 -10.33
C LEU A 135 -24.35 -14.06 -9.73
N LEU A 136 -25.16 -13.57 -8.76
CA LEU A 136 -26.19 -14.33 -8.07
C LEU A 136 -25.65 -15.66 -7.49
N LEU A 137 -24.38 -15.65 -7.05
CA LEU A 137 -23.73 -16.84 -6.53
C LEU A 137 -24.13 -17.13 -5.08
N PRO A 138 -24.16 -18.41 -4.66
CA PRO A 138 -24.46 -18.78 -3.29
C PRO A 138 -23.48 -18.14 -2.28
N LYS A 139 -23.96 -17.91 -1.04
CA LYS A 139 -23.19 -17.27 0.05
C LYS A 139 -21.79 -17.81 0.27
N LYS A 140 -21.54 -19.11 0.01
CA LYS A 140 -20.22 -19.74 0.17
C LYS A 140 -19.10 -18.99 -0.58
N TYR A 141 -19.42 -18.39 -1.74
CA TYR A 141 -18.43 -17.67 -2.54
C TYR A 141 -17.97 -16.35 -1.91
N ILE A 142 -18.78 -15.74 -1.02
CA ILE A 142 -18.46 -14.46 -0.36
C ILE A 142 -17.25 -14.59 0.57
N ALA A 143 -17.05 -15.76 1.18
CA ALA A 143 -15.88 -16.02 2.02
C ALA A 143 -14.73 -16.63 1.22
N THR A 144 -15.01 -17.54 0.29
CA THR A 144 -13.96 -18.25 -0.45
C THR A 144 -13.25 -17.38 -1.48
N ILE A 145 -13.94 -16.46 -2.16
CA ILE A 145 -13.32 -15.63 -3.21
C ILE A 145 -12.31 -14.63 -2.66
N PRO A 146 -12.62 -13.83 -1.62
CA PRO A 146 -11.60 -13.01 -0.97
C PRO A 146 -10.43 -13.85 -0.44
N LEU A 147 -10.70 -15.04 0.13
CA LEU A 147 -9.64 -15.94 0.57
C LEU A 147 -8.68 -16.31 -0.57
N VAL A 148 -9.21 -16.68 -1.75
CA VAL A 148 -8.40 -16.95 -2.95
C VAL A 148 -7.61 -15.71 -3.39
N MET A 149 -8.21 -14.53 -3.34
CA MET A 149 -7.51 -13.26 -3.63
C MET A 149 -6.34 -13.03 -2.67
N TYR A 150 -6.52 -13.27 -1.36
CA TYR A 150 -5.43 -13.09 -0.39
C TYR A 150 -4.36 -14.16 -0.51
N ILE A 151 -4.71 -15.43 -0.72
CA ILE A 151 -3.73 -16.52 -0.91
C ILE A 151 -2.89 -16.28 -2.17
N SER A 152 -3.53 -15.93 -3.29
CA SER A 152 -2.82 -15.61 -4.53
C SER A 152 -1.95 -14.36 -4.40
N GLY A 153 -2.43 -13.32 -3.72
CA GLY A 153 -1.63 -12.12 -3.41
C GLY A 153 -0.44 -12.41 -2.50
N PHE A 154 -0.63 -13.26 -1.48
CA PHE A 154 0.44 -13.72 -0.61
C PHE A 154 1.52 -14.48 -1.38
N LEU A 155 1.12 -15.45 -2.21
CA LEU A 155 2.04 -16.24 -3.02
C LEU A 155 2.82 -15.35 -4.00
N SER A 156 2.12 -14.42 -4.66
CA SER A 156 2.74 -13.41 -5.54
C SER A 156 3.81 -12.58 -4.82
N SER A 157 3.61 -12.26 -3.54
CA SER A 157 4.54 -11.42 -2.77
C SER A 157 5.93 -12.02 -2.61
N PHE A 158 6.05 -13.35 -2.57
CA PHE A 158 7.36 -14.02 -2.54
C PHE A 158 8.09 -13.90 -3.88
N LEU A 159 7.35 -13.91 -4.98
CA LEU A 159 7.88 -13.78 -6.34
C LEU A 159 8.27 -12.34 -6.67
N MET A 160 7.66 -11.35 -6.03
CA MET A 160 7.92 -9.94 -6.33
C MET A 160 9.35 -9.49 -6.06
N LYS A 161 9.99 -10.00 -4.99
CA LYS A 161 11.35 -9.58 -4.64
C LYS A 161 12.36 -9.94 -5.75
N PRO A 162 12.46 -11.20 -6.21
CA PRO A 162 13.36 -11.53 -7.33
C PRO A 162 12.93 -10.87 -8.65
N VAL A 163 11.63 -10.74 -8.91
CA VAL A 163 11.14 -10.07 -10.13
C VAL A 163 11.52 -8.58 -10.17
N ASN A 164 11.41 -7.88 -9.04
CA ASN A 164 11.83 -6.48 -8.92
C ASN A 164 13.34 -6.29 -9.13
N GLU A 165 14.17 -7.23 -8.68
CA GLU A 165 15.62 -7.17 -8.90
C GLU A 165 16.00 -7.49 -10.35
N TRP A 166 15.27 -8.39 -11.00
CA TRP A 166 15.61 -8.83 -12.36
C TRP A 166 15.10 -7.88 -13.45
N ILE A 167 13.86 -7.40 -13.31
CA ILE A 167 13.13 -6.69 -14.37
C ILE A 167 12.96 -5.19 -14.04
N GLY A 168 13.16 -4.80 -12.77
CA GLY A 168 13.01 -3.43 -12.29
C GLY A 168 11.57 -3.07 -11.91
N ARG A 169 11.42 -2.14 -10.96
CA ARG A 169 10.15 -1.81 -10.30
C ARG A 169 9.07 -1.28 -11.27
N ASN A 170 9.45 -0.43 -12.22
CA ASN A 170 8.50 0.13 -13.19
C ASN A 170 7.82 -0.97 -14.03
N LEU A 171 8.60 -1.94 -14.49
CA LEU A 171 8.09 -3.02 -15.33
C LEU A 171 7.35 -4.08 -14.50
N THR A 172 7.77 -4.35 -13.26
CA THR A 172 6.95 -5.18 -12.34
C THR A 172 5.59 -4.56 -12.07
N TYR A 173 5.53 -3.24 -11.86
CA TYR A 173 4.27 -2.53 -11.67
C TYR A 173 3.38 -2.64 -12.92
N PHE A 174 3.96 -2.45 -14.11
CA PHE A 174 3.26 -2.63 -15.38
C PHE A 174 2.71 -4.05 -15.54
N MET A 175 3.50 -5.09 -15.24
CA MET A 175 3.05 -6.49 -15.26
C MET A 175 1.90 -6.73 -14.29
N GLY A 176 1.97 -6.16 -13.08
CA GLY A 176 0.87 -6.19 -12.12
C GLY A 176 -0.42 -5.58 -12.67
N ILE A 177 -0.33 -4.44 -13.35
CA ILE A 177 -1.49 -3.83 -14.01
C ILE A 177 -2.02 -4.70 -15.14
N LEU A 178 -1.16 -5.29 -15.98
CA LEU A 178 -1.61 -6.18 -17.05
C LEU A 178 -2.41 -7.37 -16.51
N VAL A 179 -2.01 -7.93 -15.38
CA VAL A 179 -2.77 -9.00 -14.70
C VAL A 179 -4.14 -8.50 -14.23
N ILE A 180 -4.23 -7.27 -13.70
CA ILE A 180 -5.52 -6.66 -13.31
C ILE A 180 -6.40 -6.36 -14.53
N LEU A 181 -5.82 -5.91 -15.64
CA LEU A 181 -6.53 -5.69 -16.90
C LEU A 181 -7.00 -7.01 -17.52
N ALA A 182 -6.24 -8.09 -17.37
CA ALA A 182 -6.67 -9.42 -17.77
C ALA A 182 -7.90 -9.86 -16.95
N PHE A 183 -7.92 -9.61 -15.64
CA PHE A 183 -9.12 -9.80 -14.82
C PHE A 183 -10.30 -8.95 -15.33
N ALA A 184 -10.10 -7.64 -15.54
CA ALA A 184 -11.17 -6.75 -16.00
C ALA A 184 -11.75 -7.22 -17.35
N SER A 185 -10.86 -7.61 -18.28
CA SER A 185 -11.23 -8.14 -19.60
C SER A 185 -11.99 -9.47 -19.46
N TRP A 186 -11.54 -10.36 -18.58
CA TRP A 186 -12.23 -11.63 -18.31
C TRP A 186 -13.65 -11.40 -17.80
N VAL A 187 -13.81 -10.49 -16.82
CA VAL A 187 -15.13 -10.15 -16.27
C VAL A 187 -16.04 -9.56 -17.34
N THR A 188 -15.54 -8.67 -18.20
CA THR A 188 -16.36 -8.08 -19.28
C THR A 188 -16.83 -9.07 -20.33
N LEU A 189 -16.03 -10.10 -20.62
CA LEU A 189 -16.32 -11.07 -21.67
C LEU A 189 -17.18 -12.24 -21.16
N ALA A 190 -17.11 -12.53 -19.86
CA ALA A 190 -17.83 -13.64 -19.27
C ALA A 190 -19.31 -13.31 -19.02
N GLY A 191 -20.20 -13.91 -19.80
CA GLY A 191 -21.66 -13.76 -19.63
C GLY A 191 -22.21 -14.45 -18.37
N GLN A 192 -21.62 -15.57 -17.95
CA GLN A 192 -21.95 -16.27 -16.70
C GLN A 192 -20.66 -16.85 -16.10
N MET A 193 -20.27 -16.41 -14.90
CA MET A 193 -19.12 -16.97 -14.20
C MET A 193 -19.56 -17.88 -13.07
N GLY A 194 -19.38 -19.19 -13.26
CA GLY A 194 -19.53 -20.21 -12.22
C GLY A 194 -18.21 -20.46 -11.49
N ALA A 195 -17.54 -21.58 -11.79
CA ALA A 195 -16.23 -21.91 -11.21
C ALA A 195 -15.07 -21.02 -11.73
N GLU A 196 -15.25 -20.38 -12.89
CA GLU A 196 -14.22 -19.53 -13.51
C GLU A 196 -13.81 -18.33 -12.64
N ILE A 197 -14.71 -17.88 -11.74
CA ILE A 197 -14.46 -16.78 -10.82
C ILE A 197 -13.26 -17.04 -9.90
N TYR A 198 -12.93 -18.30 -9.59
CA TYR A 198 -11.74 -18.63 -8.80
C TYR A 198 -10.45 -18.24 -9.52
N GLY A 199 -10.39 -18.47 -10.84
CA GLY A 199 -9.26 -18.06 -11.67
C GLY A 199 -9.17 -16.53 -11.78
N ALA A 200 -10.31 -15.88 -12.04
CA ALA A 200 -10.38 -14.42 -12.10
C ALA A 200 -9.97 -13.77 -10.76
N ALA A 201 -10.45 -14.30 -9.63
CA ALA A 201 -10.08 -13.86 -8.30
C ALA A 201 -8.58 -14.04 -8.00
N ALA A 202 -7.98 -15.12 -8.46
CA ALA A 202 -6.53 -15.34 -8.33
C ALA A 202 -5.72 -14.30 -9.12
N LEU A 203 -6.16 -13.94 -10.33
CA LEU A 203 -5.55 -12.86 -11.11
C LEU A 203 -5.68 -11.52 -10.39
N LEU A 204 -6.89 -11.17 -9.94
CA LEU A 204 -7.12 -9.92 -9.23
C LEU A 204 -6.27 -9.83 -7.95
N GLY A 205 -6.18 -10.91 -7.18
CA GLY A 205 -5.36 -11.00 -5.97
C GLY A 205 -3.86 -10.86 -6.24
N ALA A 206 -3.34 -11.63 -7.19
CA ALA A 206 -1.93 -11.58 -7.58
C ALA A 206 -1.53 -10.22 -8.16
N GLY A 207 -2.35 -9.66 -9.06
CA GLY A 207 -2.14 -8.35 -9.67
C GLY A 207 -2.19 -7.23 -8.63
N SER A 208 -3.23 -7.21 -7.79
CA SER A 208 -3.42 -6.21 -6.72
C SER A 208 -2.26 -6.19 -5.73
N ALA A 209 -1.77 -7.36 -5.32
CA ALA A 209 -0.59 -7.46 -4.47
C ALA A 209 0.65 -6.87 -5.16
N THR A 210 0.84 -7.19 -6.44
CA THR A 210 2.00 -6.76 -7.24
C THR A 210 2.06 -5.23 -7.32
N VAL A 211 0.96 -4.61 -7.73
CA VAL A 211 0.90 -3.16 -7.85
C VAL A 211 1.05 -2.46 -6.50
N LEU A 212 0.47 -3.01 -5.43
CA LEU A 212 0.51 -2.42 -4.09
C LEU A 212 1.89 -2.46 -3.45
N VAL A 213 2.56 -3.61 -3.49
CA VAL A 213 3.93 -3.74 -2.94
C VAL A 213 4.90 -2.90 -3.75
N THR A 214 4.73 -2.88 -5.07
CA THR A 214 5.63 -2.12 -5.95
C THR A 214 5.40 -0.62 -5.81
N SER A 215 4.15 -0.14 -5.66
CA SER A 215 3.87 1.28 -5.40
C SER A 215 4.47 1.75 -4.08
N LEU A 216 4.38 0.94 -3.02
CA LEU A 216 5.02 1.22 -1.73
C LEU A 216 6.55 1.31 -1.86
N SER A 217 7.14 0.43 -2.67
CA SER A 217 8.58 0.45 -2.95
C SER A 217 8.98 1.74 -3.68
N MET A 218 8.23 2.15 -4.70
CA MET A 218 8.45 3.42 -5.41
C MET A 218 8.30 4.64 -4.50
N THR A 219 7.36 4.63 -3.54
CA THR A 219 7.26 5.69 -2.52
C THR A 219 8.50 5.73 -1.63
N ALA A 220 9.01 4.57 -1.20
CA ALA A 220 10.23 4.52 -0.40
C ALA A 220 11.45 5.01 -1.18
N ASP A 221 11.55 4.68 -2.46
CA ASP A 221 12.62 5.17 -3.35
C ASP A 221 12.56 6.68 -3.54
N LEU A 222 11.36 7.24 -3.68
CA LEU A 222 11.15 8.69 -3.78
C LEU A 222 11.67 9.40 -2.53
N ILE A 223 11.36 8.89 -1.34
CA ILE A 223 11.84 9.47 -0.07
C ILE A 223 13.36 9.37 0.02
N GLY A 224 13.92 8.21 -0.30
CA GLY A 224 15.36 7.94 -0.31
C GLY A 224 16.01 8.35 1.02
N THR A 225 16.99 9.24 0.95
CA THR A 225 17.76 9.72 2.11
C THR A 225 17.03 10.78 2.94
N ASN A 226 15.88 11.31 2.48
CA ASN A 226 15.12 12.37 3.17
C ASN A 226 14.19 11.80 4.24
N THR A 227 14.73 11.01 5.16
CA THR A 227 13.94 10.32 6.19
C THR A 227 13.27 11.27 7.18
N LEU A 228 13.85 12.46 7.42
CA LEU A 228 13.27 13.49 8.32
C LEU A 228 11.89 13.99 7.86
N SER A 229 11.66 14.08 6.54
CA SER A 229 10.38 14.54 5.96
C SER A 229 9.51 13.40 5.43
N SER A 230 9.93 12.14 5.60
CA SER A 230 9.21 10.94 5.16
C SER A 230 7.82 10.81 5.76
N ALA A 231 7.66 11.16 7.05
CA ALA A 231 6.39 11.10 7.76
C ALA A 231 5.32 11.97 7.09
N PHE A 232 5.71 13.13 6.58
CA PHE A 232 4.80 13.94 5.80
C PHE A 232 4.43 13.29 4.47
N VAL A 233 5.43 12.82 3.71
CA VAL A 233 5.19 12.22 2.39
C VAL A 233 4.17 11.09 2.50
N TYR A 234 4.37 10.18 3.45
CA TYR A 234 3.41 9.11 3.73
C TYR A 234 2.07 9.63 4.23
N GLY A 235 2.06 10.67 5.07
CA GLY A 235 0.84 11.32 5.56
C GLY A 235 0.00 11.92 4.43
N ALA A 236 0.60 12.72 3.56
CA ALA A 236 -0.06 13.37 2.42
C ALA A 236 -0.55 12.36 1.39
N MET A 237 0.27 11.36 1.04
CA MET A 237 -0.15 10.28 0.14
C MET A 237 -1.32 9.48 0.72
N SER A 238 -1.27 9.14 2.01
CA SER A 238 -2.34 8.41 2.69
C SER A 238 -3.62 9.23 2.86
N PHE A 239 -3.51 10.54 3.07
CA PHE A 239 -4.65 11.43 3.13
C PHE A 239 -5.36 11.50 1.77
N THR A 240 -4.59 11.73 0.71
CA THR A 240 -5.12 11.81 -0.67
C THR A 240 -5.78 10.49 -1.08
N ASP A 241 -5.15 9.37 -0.76
CA ASP A 241 -5.71 8.03 -0.96
C ASP A 241 -7.07 7.84 -0.26
N LYS A 242 -7.14 8.11 1.06
CA LYS A 242 -8.39 7.94 1.82
C LYS A 242 -9.50 8.86 1.31
N MET A 243 -9.15 10.10 0.97
CA MET A 243 -10.09 11.07 0.41
C MET A 243 -10.63 10.58 -0.94
N ALA A 244 -9.75 10.11 -1.82
CA ALA A 244 -10.13 9.59 -3.13
C ALA A 244 -11.02 8.33 -3.02
N ASN A 245 -10.66 7.39 -2.14
CA ASN A 245 -11.48 6.20 -1.87
C ASN A 245 -12.86 6.56 -1.33
N GLY A 246 -12.92 7.48 -0.35
CA GLY A 246 -14.19 7.97 0.19
C GLY A 246 -15.07 8.63 -0.87
N LEU A 247 -14.50 9.50 -1.70
CA LEU A 247 -15.21 10.13 -2.81
C LEU A 247 -15.70 9.11 -3.84
N ALA A 248 -14.86 8.15 -4.22
CA ALA A 248 -15.24 7.12 -5.18
C ALA A 248 -16.40 6.26 -4.65
N VAL A 249 -16.37 5.85 -3.38
CA VAL A 249 -17.49 5.14 -2.76
C VAL A 249 -18.74 6.01 -2.75
N MET A 250 -18.65 7.29 -2.37
CA MET A 250 -19.81 8.20 -2.39
C MET A 250 -20.39 8.34 -3.79
N VAL A 251 -19.56 8.45 -4.83
CA VAL A 251 -20.03 8.52 -6.22
C VAL A 251 -20.73 7.21 -6.61
N ILE A 252 -20.13 6.06 -6.34
CA ILE A 252 -20.73 4.75 -6.66
C ILE A 252 -22.07 4.58 -5.94
N GLN A 253 -22.16 4.95 -4.65
CA GLN A 253 -23.41 4.81 -3.90
C GLN A 253 -24.49 5.79 -4.35
N ASN A 254 -24.15 7.03 -4.73
CA ASN A 254 -25.12 7.99 -5.26
C ASN A 254 -25.63 7.59 -6.65
N LEU A 255 -24.85 6.85 -7.43
CA LEU A 255 -25.26 6.31 -8.73
C LEU A 255 -26.01 4.98 -8.62
N HIS A 256 -26.28 4.49 -7.41
CA HIS A 256 -27.01 3.24 -7.21
C HIS A 256 -28.42 3.35 -7.82
N PRO A 257 -28.80 2.49 -8.77
CA PRO A 257 -30.01 2.67 -9.57
C PRO A 257 -31.32 2.43 -8.80
N CYS A 258 -31.27 1.86 -7.59
CA CYS A 258 -32.44 1.43 -6.83
C CYS A 258 -32.40 1.90 -5.37
N PRO A 259 -32.87 3.14 -5.08
CA PRO A 259 -32.79 3.73 -3.74
C PRO A 259 -33.77 3.13 -2.72
N THR A 260 -34.80 2.39 -3.15
CA THR A 260 -35.89 1.89 -2.29
C THR A 260 -35.91 0.38 -2.07
N GLU A 261 -35.06 -0.38 -2.74
CA GLU A 261 -35.01 -1.86 -2.69
C GLU A 261 -33.57 -2.35 -2.53
N LEU A 262 -33.38 -3.53 -1.94
CA LEU A 262 -32.04 -4.08 -1.67
C LEU A 262 -31.23 -4.33 -2.97
N CYS A 263 -31.89 -4.76 -4.05
CA CYS A 263 -31.35 -4.81 -5.42
C CYS A 263 -32.47 -5.06 -6.43
N CYS A 264 -32.44 -4.38 -7.57
CA CYS A 264 -33.35 -4.52 -8.70
C CYS A 264 -32.63 -5.08 -9.95
N PRO A 265 -33.31 -5.41 -11.06
CA PRO A 265 -32.64 -5.95 -12.25
C PRO A 265 -31.50 -5.07 -12.80
N ALA A 266 -31.62 -3.74 -12.67
CA ALA A 266 -30.57 -2.79 -13.08
C ALA A 266 -29.31 -2.83 -12.19
N CYS A 267 -29.44 -3.27 -10.93
CA CYS A 267 -28.34 -3.39 -9.97
C CYS A 267 -27.34 -4.51 -10.37
N ILE A 268 -27.81 -5.56 -11.07
CA ILE A 268 -26.97 -6.65 -11.61
C ILE A 268 -25.88 -6.08 -12.54
N SER A 269 -26.31 -5.33 -13.57
CA SER A 269 -25.42 -4.71 -14.55
C SER A 269 -24.56 -3.62 -13.90
N PHE A 270 -25.14 -2.86 -12.96
CA PHE A 270 -24.43 -1.78 -12.26
C PHE A 270 -23.18 -2.29 -11.55
N TYR A 271 -23.29 -3.27 -10.64
CA TYR A 271 -22.13 -3.78 -9.90
C TYR A 271 -21.11 -4.51 -10.77
N HIS A 272 -21.56 -5.10 -11.89
CA HIS A 272 -20.68 -5.69 -12.89
C HIS A 272 -19.80 -4.61 -13.53
N TRP A 273 -20.40 -3.53 -14.03
CA TRP A 273 -19.66 -2.42 -14.64
C TRP A 273 -18.85 -1.61 -13.62
N VAL A 274 -19.29 -1.51 -12.36
CA VAL A 274 -18.50 -0.89 -11.29
C VAL A 274 -17.19 -1.65 -11.10
N MET A 275 -17.21 -2.99 -11.02
CA MET A 275 -15.99 -3.78 -10.88
C MET A 275 -15.04 -3.60 -12.06
N VAL A 276 -15.56 -3.59 -13.29
CA VAL A 276 -14.78 -3.37 -14.51
C VAL A 276 -14.22 -1.95 -14.56
N LEU A 277 -15.01 -0.92 -14.23
CA LEU A 277 -14.58 0.48 -14.27
C LEU A 277 -13.53 0.77 -13.21
N VAL A 278 -13.71 0.22 -12.00
CA VAL A 278 -12.75 0.36 -10.89
C VAL A 278 -11.42 -0.31 -11.25
N THR A 279 -11.44 -1.53 -11.77
CA THR A 279 -10.20 -2.27 -12.04
C THR A 279 -9.56 -1.86 -13.36
N GLY A 280 -10.34 -1.67 -14.42
CA GLY A 280 -9.86 -1.29 -15.75
C GLY A 280 -9.68 0.21 -15.92
N GLY A 281 -10.68 1.02 -15.58
CA GLY A 281 -10.63 2.47 -15.77
C GLY A 281 -9.54 3.14 -14.94
N ILE A 282 -9.42 2.78 -13.66
CA ILE A 282 -8.37 3.32 -12.78
C ILE A 282 -6.99 2.75 -13.17
N ALA A 283 -6.91 1.53 -13.69
CA ALA A 283 -5.66 0.98 -14.23
C ALA A 283 -5.12 1.80 -15.42
N VAL A 284 -5.99 2.35 -16.28
CA VAL A 284 -5.55 3.27 -17.35
C VAL A 284 -4.90 4.52 -16.75
N ALA A 285 -5.50 5.12 -15.71
CA ALA A 285 -4.90 6.25 -15.01
C ALA A 285 -3.55 5.89 -14.37
N ALA A 286 -3.43 4.68 -13.81
CA ALA A 286 -2.17 4.17 -13.27
C ALA A 286 -1.10 3.94 -14.34
N ILE A 287 -1.47 3.45 -15.54
CA ILE A 287 -0.56 3.32 -16.69
C ILE A 287 -0.08 4.70 -17.14
N ILE A 288 -0.98 5.68 -17.28
CA ILE A 288 -0.60 7.05 -17.66
C ILE A 288 0.40 7.62 -16.65
N SER A 289 0.14 7.44 -15.35
CA SER A 289 1.06 7.87 -14.29
C SER A 289 2.42 7.17 -14.39
N LEU A 290 2.43 5.86 -14.65
CA LEU A 290 3.66 5.09 -14.87
C LEU A 290 4.42 5.58 -16.10
N CYS A 291 3.74 5.85 -17.21
CA CYS A 291 4.35 6.41 -18.42
C CYS A 291 4.99 7.77 -18.13
N CYS A 292 4.33 8.64 -17.36
CA CYS A 292 4.90 9.91 -16.92
C CYS A 292 6.19 9.71 -16.11
N ILE A 293 6.22 8.74 -15.19
CA ILE A 293 7.41 8.39 -14.40
C ILE A 293 8.53 7.81 -15.27
N MET A 294 8.20 7.03 -16.31
CA MET A 294 9.19 6.49 -17.23
C MET A 294 9.81 7.57 -18.13
N VAL A 295 8.99 8.50 -18.62
CA VAL A 295 9.44 9.60 -19.48
C VAL A 295 10.25 10.61 -18.67
N TRP A 296 9.78 10.97 -17.47
CA TRP A 296 10.46 11.89 -16.54
C TRP A 296 10.86 11.13 -15.28
N PRO A 297 12.03 10.44 -15.30
CA PRO A 297 12.46 9.62 -14.17
C PRO A 297 12.61 10.45 -12.90
N ILE A 298 12.29 9.83 -11.77
CA ILE A 298 12.36 10.40 -10.42
C ILE A 298 13.77 10.98 -10.18
N ARG A 299 13.93 12.28 -10.41
CA ARG A 299 15.12 13.05 -10.02
C ARG A 299 14.64 14.16 -9.11
N ILE A 300 14.95 14.02 -7.83
CA ILE A 300 14.75 15.08 -6.85
C ILE A 300 15.64 16.27 -7.27
N ARG A 301 15.02 17.40 -7.59
CA ARG A 301 15.77 18.62 -7.91
C ARG A 301 16.18 19.27 -6.59
N TYR A 302 17.44 19.06 -6.18
CA TYR A 302 18.01 19.87 -5.12
C TYR A 302 18.15 21.30 -5.62
N ASN A 303 17.20 22.16 -5.24
CA ASN A 303 17.45 23.59 -5.26
C ASN A 303 18.50 23.85 -4.18
N ALA A 304 19.76 23.92 -4.59
CA ALA A 304 20.82 24.41 -3.73
C ALA A 304 20.47 25.86 -3.37
N VAL A 305 19.81 26.05 -2.23
CA VAL A 305 19.84 27.36 -1.56
C VAL A 305 21.31 27.62 -1.32
N SER A 306 21.84 28.58 -2.07
CA SER A 306 23.25 28.92 -2.07
C SER A 306 23.74 29.14 -0.65
N LEU A 307 24.53 28.18 -0.15
CA LEU A 307 25.35 28.33 1.06
C LEU A 307 26.53 29.29 0.82
N GLN A 308 26.45 30.23 -0.14
CA GLN A 308 27.46 31.29 -0.28
C GLN A 308 27.37 32.36 0.82
N GLY A 309 26.33 32.33 1.68
CA GLY A 309 26.18 33.29 2.77
C GLY A 309 26.93 32.96 4.07
N LEU A 310 27.36 31.70 4.28
CA LEU A 310 27.94 31.27 5.55
C LEU A 310 29.43 30.88 5.48
N SER A 311 30.01 30.72 4.29
CA SER A 311 31.43 30.39 4.14
C SER A 311 32.37 31.60 4.23
N THR A 312 31.84 32.83 4.20
CA THR A 312 32.64 34.07 4.29
C THR A 312 32.87 34.55 5.73
N MET A 313 32.27 33.91 6.74
CA MET A 313 32.37 34.36 8.14
C MET A 313 33.27 33.45 9.01
N GLY A 314 33.74 32.31 8.49
CA GLY A 314 34.58 31.35 9.24
C GLY A 314 36.09 31.50 9.07
N THR A 315 36.57 32.31 8.11
CA THR A 315 38.01 32.38 7.78
C THR A 315 38.80 33.49 8.49
N SER A 316 38.20 34.26 9.40
CA SER A 316 38.93 35.34 10.08
C SER A 316 39.57 34.95 11.43
N TYR A 317 39.29 33.76 11.97
CA TYR A 317 39.79 33.37 13.31
C TYR A 317 41.04 32.47 13.31
N SER A 318 41.56 32.07 12.15
CA SER A 318 42.65 31.06 12.09
C SER A 318 44.04 31.62 11.73
N LYS A 319 44.23 32.95 11.79
CA LYS A 319 45.49 33.59 11.36
C LYS A 319 46.23 34.41 12.42
N VAL A 320 45.90 34.25 13.71
CA VAL A 320 46.59 34.99 14.79
C VAL A 320 47.35 34.07 15.77
N ASP A 321 47.04 32.76 15.85
CA ASP A 321 47.66 31.89 16.88
C ASP A 321 48.83 30.99 16.41
N ASN A 322 49.38 31.19 15.21
CA ASN A 322 50.47 30.35 14.68
C ASN A 322 51.80 31.11 14.45
N LEU A 323 52.11 32.10 15.30
CA LEU A 323 53.38 32.83 15.25
C LEU A 323 54.17 32.88 16.57
N GLU A 324 53.76 32.17 17.63
CA GLU A 324 54.43 32.23 18.94
C GLU A 324 55.07 30.92 19.45
N GLU A 325 55.12 29.83 18.67
CA GLU A 325 55.60 28.53 19.19
C GLU A 325 56.80 27.89 18.45
N SER A 326 57.64 28.70 17.78
CA SER A 326 58.86 28.21 17.11
C SER A 326 60.12 29.00 17.46
N ASN A 327 60.35 29.27 18.75
CA ASN A 327 61.65 29.74 19.20
C ASN A 327 61.90 29.47 20.69
N GLN A 328 62.16 28.22 21.08
CA GLN A 328 62.95 27.88 22.27
C GLN A 328 63.18 26.38 22.36
N THR A 329 64.32 25.89 21.86
CA THR A 329 65.10 24.82 22.51
C THR A 329 66.45 24.67 21.81
N SER A 330 67.45 25.34 22.36
CA SER A 330 68.86 25.08 22.12
C SER A 330 69.57 25.34 23.43
N THR A 331 69.99 24.30 24.14
CA THR A 331 71.20 24.29 24.98
C THR A 331 71.51 22.89 25.55
N VAL A 332 72.71 22.40 25.20
CA VAL A 332 73.74 21.85 26.14
C VAL A 332 73.44 20.50 26.81
N ASN A 333 73.92 19.39 26.21
CA ASN A 333 75.15 18.64 26.53
C ASN A 333 75.12 17.25 25.87
#